data_AF-A0A377G8V3-F1
#
_entry.id   AF-A0A377G8V3-F1
#
_cell.length_a   1.000
_cell.length_b   1.000
_cell.length_c   1.000
_cell.angle_alpha   90.00
_cell.angle_beta   90.00
_cell.angle_gamma   90.00
#
_symmetry.space_group_name_H-M   'P 1'
#
loop_
_entity.id
_entity.type
_entity.pdbx_description
1 polymer ?
#
loop_
_entity_poly.entity_id
_entity_poly.type
_entity_poly.pdbx_seq_one_letter_code
_entity_poly.pdbx_strand_id
1 'polypeptide(L)'
;MDNDEFFEGSGNTFKDVGCDEIEAKNLQFRSHLMTILVRYIQEKGFTQKDAAKQLHVSQPRISNLLHGKIDLFSVGMLLDMMEHAGFQIYKKFEGITKTKKSENPDCLSVVSQAFIIATNEIIDIFHTYPARVTLNTEFSMIMMKIYQNFMLDILPGAQLLIDKKKIYSFSIICRSVFDIIIQLKWILSLPENEKDKAIERFLNFEGLGLKTNGKVTNNWQKVIDPDYTSRKIAQDIGLDREIMSLPLAESYNIKDKKISKIDLTTFDYLSKVVHWNPTIINKLIGYNSDLKLGHTSEYLRMAIISSGTFISCAIIFTELFVESFFNQETENVKNKTNQIQRKFQQFLTKL
;
A
#
# COMPACT_ATOMS: atom_id res chain seq x y z
N MET A 1 40.48 36.57 36.92
CA MET A 1 40.22 36.27 35.50
C MET A 1 39.28 35.10 35.53
N ASP A 2 38.00 35.37 35.34
CA ASP A 2 36.98 34.34 35.33
C ASP A 2 37.22 33.45 34.11
N ASN A 3 37.15 32.13 34.31
CA ASN A 3 37.19 31.16 33.24
C ASN A 3 35.88 31.27 32.46
N ASP A 4 35.92 31.95 31.31
CA ASP A 4 34.81 31.88 30.36
C ASP A 4 34.71 30.44 29.85
N GLU A 5 33.74 29.68 30.37
CA GLU A 5 33.36 28.38 29.82
C GLU A 5 32.67 28.60 28.47
N PHE A 6 33.35 28.23 27.38
CA PHE A 6 32.78 28.23 26.04
C PHE A 6 32.00 26.94 25.80
N PHE A 7 30.70 27.05 25.53
CA PHE A 7 29.86 25.94 25.10
C PHE A 7 29.84 25.85 23.58
N GLU A 8 30.24 24.71 23.02
CA GLU A 8 30.13 24.44 21.58
C GLU A 8 28.65 24.18 21.24
N GLY A 9 28.04 25.09 20.47
CA GLY A 9 26.61 25.03 20.13
C GLY A 9 26.26 23.83 19.26
N SER A 10 25.11 23.20 19.52
CA SER A 10 24.70 21.96 18.84
C SER A 10 24.21 22.14 17.40
N GLY A 11 24.24 23.38 16.88
CA GLY A 11 23.65 23.75 15.59
C GLY A 11 22.11 23.88 15.63
N ASN A 12 21.51 23.69 16.81
CA ASN A 12 20.09 23.94 17.06
C ASN A 12 19.94 24.79 18.33
N THR A 13 19.66 26.07 18.14
CA THR A 13 19.53 27.04 19.24
C THR A 13 18.45 26.65 20.26
N PHE A 14 17.38 25.95 19.85
CA PHE A 14 16.34 25.48 20.78
C PHE A 14 16.86 24.38 21.71
N LYS A 15 17.73 23.50 21.21
CA LYS A 15 18.41 22.50 22.05
C LYS A 15 19.38 23.18 23.00
N ASP A 16 20.11 24.19 22.52
CA ASP A 16 21.11 24.91 23.32
C ASP A 16 20.48 25.71 24.47
N VAL A 17 19.20 26.11 24.36
CA VAL A 17 18.43 26.81 25.43
C VAL A 17 17.58 25.88 26.31
N GLY A 18 17.74 24.55 26.18
CA GLY A 18 17.16 23.57 27.10
C GLY A 18 15.85 22.90 26.65
N CYS A 19 15.44 23.02 25.38
CA CYS A 19 14.35 22.20 24.86
C CYS A 19 14.80 20.74 24.67
N ASP A 20 13.87 19.80 24.78
CA ASP A 20 14.17 18.40 24.45
C ASP A 20 14.48 18.24 22.95
N GLU A 21 15.12 17.13 22.57
CA GLU A 21 15.59 16.94 21.20
C GLU A 21 14.47 16.94 20.14
N ILE A 22 13.29 16.42 20.49
CA ILE A 22 12.15 16.33 19.55
C ILE A 22 11.51 17.71 19.41
N GLU A 23 11.29 18.39 20.53
CA GLU A 23 10.76 19.74 20.57
C GLU A 23 11.67 20.72 19.84
N ALA A 24 12.98 20.66 20.10
CA ALA A 24 13.98 21.52 19.47
C ALA A 24 13.99 21.38 17.94
N LYS A 25 13.91 20.14 17.41
CA LYS A 25 13.81 19.90 15.97
C LYS A 25 12.51 20.43 15.38
N ASN A 26 11.41 20.26 16.10
CA ASN A 26 10.10 20.73 15.68
C ASN A 26 10.05 22.27 15.63
N LEU A 27 10.55 22.95 16.67
CA LEU A 27 10.65 24.40 16.71
C LEU A 27 11.59 24.95 15.64
N GLN A 28 12.74 24.31 15.42
CA GLN A 28 13.65 24.67 14.32
C GLN A 28 12.97 24.58 12.96
N PHE A 29 12.23 23.49 12.71
CA PHE A 29 11.52 23.31 11.44
C PHE A 29 10.38 24.33 11.28
N ARG A 30 9.55 24.53 12.30
CA ARG A 30 8.48 25.55 12.28
C ARG A 30 9.04 26.95 12.04
N SER A 31 10.12 27.32 12.73
CA SER A 31 10.81 28.60 12.55
C SER A 31 11.28 28.79 11.11
N HIS A 32 11.83 27.73 10.52
CA HIS A 32 12.28 27.77 9.12
C HIS A 32 11.11 27.98 8.15
N LEU A 33 10.02 27.22 8.31
CA LEU A 33 8.82 27.36 7.48
C LEU A 33 8.18 28.75 7.64
N MET A 34 8.04 29.25 8.87
CA MET A 34 7.52 30.60 9.10
C MET A 34 8.36 31.66 8.38
N THR A 35 9.69 31.53 8.43
CA THR A 35 10.61 32.47 7.77
C THR A 35 10.39 32.50 6.26
N ILE A 36 10.25 31.33 5.62
CA ILE A 36 9.99 31.25 4.18
C ILE A 36 8.64 31.88 3.83
N LEU A 37 7.57 31.62 4.61
CA LEU A 37 6.26 32.22 4.36
C LEU A 37 6.25 33.74 4.55
N VAL A 38 6.93 34.24 5.58
CA VAL A 38 7.07 35.68 5.82
C VAL A 38 7.81 36.34 4.65
N ARG A 39 8.89 35.72 4.18
CA ARG A 39 9.62 36.20 3.00
C ARG A 39 8.76 36.18 1.75
N TYR A 40 8.00 35.11 1.52
CA TYR A 40 7.07 35.02 0.40
C TYR A 40 6.04 36.17 0.40
N ILE A 41 5.43 36.46 1.56
CA ILE A 41 4.47 37.56 1.72
C ILE A 41 5.13 38.91 1.39
N GLN A 42 6.36 39.12 1.89
CA GLN A 42 7.12 40.36 1.66
C GLN A 42 7.53 40.52 0.20
N GLU A 43 8.09 39.47 -0.42
CA GLU A 43 8.53 39.47 -1.83
C GLU A 43 7.38 39.68 -2.81
N LYS A 44 6.17 39.20 -2.46
CA LYS A 44 4.94 39.45 -3.23
C LYS A 44 4.29 40.81 -2.94
N GLY A 45 4.76 41.55 -1.93
CA GLY A 45 4.18 42.82 -1.53
C GLY A 45 2.75 42.71 -1.02
N PHE A 46 2.36 41.55 -0.47
CA PHE A 46 0.98 41.33 -0.04
C PHE A 46 0.64 42.12 1.23
N THR A 47 -0.56 42.70 1.26
CA THR A 47 -1.17 43.13 2.51
C THR A 47 -1.55 41.91 3.35
N GLN A 48 -1.77 42.08 4.66
CA GLN A 48 -2.21 40.95 5.50
C GLN A 48 -3.51 40.32 5.00
N LYS A 49 -4.41 41.11 4.39
CA LYS A 49 -5.67 40.65 3.85
C LYS A 49 -5.48 39.84 2.56
N ASP A 50 -4.54 40.25 1.71
CA ASP A 50 -4.23 39.54 0.47
C ASP A 50 -3.48 38.24 0.76
N ALA A 51 -2.51 38.28 1.68
CA ALA A 51 -1.82 37.09 2.17
C ALA A 51 -2.80 36.09 2.81
N ALA A 52 -3.80 36.57 3.56
CA ALA A 52 -4.82 35.71 4.16
C ALA A 52 -5.62 34.94 3.10
N LYS A 53 -6.01 35.63 2.02
CA LYS A 53 -6.68 35.00 0.88
C LYS A 53 -5.76 34.02 0.16
N GLN A 54 -4.54 34.45 -0.17
CA GLN A 54 -3.59 33.63 -0.93
C GLN A 54 -3.17 32.37 -0.18
N LEU A 55 -3.01 32.45 1.14
CA LEU A 55 -2.58 31.33 1.98
C LEU A 55 -3.75 30.58 2.63
N HIS A 56 -4.99 30.92 2.26
CA HIS A 56 -6.22 30.26 2.74
C HIS A 56 -6.36 30.22 4.28
N VAL A 57 -5.99 31.32 4.95
CA VAL A 57 -6.11 31.46 6.41
C VAL A 57 -6.77 32.78 6.79
N SER A 58 -7.18 32.93 8.05
CA SER A 58 -7.73 34.19 8.55
C SER A 58 -6.67 35.30 8.60
N GLN A 59 -7.06 36.56 8.46
CA GLN A 59 -6.16 37.71 8.60
C GLN A 59 -5.44 37.77 9.98
N PRO A 60 -6.09 37.50 11.12
CA PRO A 60 -5.39 37.41 12.41
C PRO A 60 -4.28 36.36 12.41
N ARG A 61 -4.44 35.26 11.66
CA ARG A 61 -3.41 34.23 11.52
C ARG A 61 -2.19 34.77 10.77
N ILE A 62 -2.39 35.56 9.73
CA ILE A 62 -1.27 36.26 9.05
C ILE A 62 -0.57 37.22 10.00
N SER A 63 -1.32 37.97 10.81
CA SER A 63 -0.73 38.82 11.85
C SER A 63 0.15 37.99 12.80
N ASN A 64 -0.36 36.89 13.33
CA ASN A 64 0.40 36.01 14.22
C ASN A 64 1.67 35.45 13.55
N LEU A 65 1.60 35.12 12.25
CA LEU A 65 2.75 34.66 11.46
C LEU A 65 3.83 35.74 11.36
N LEU A 66 3.44 36.95 10.97
CA LEU A 66 4.34 38.10 10.82
C LEU A 66 4.97 38.54 12.14
N HIS A 67 4.27 38.34 13.26
CA HIS A 67 4.78 38.61 14.61
C HIS A 67 5.53 37.43 15.24
N GLY A 68 5.81 36.36 14.48
CA GLY A 68 6.63 35.23 14.95
C GLY A 68 6.01 34.43 16.09
N LYS A 69 4.69 34.37 16.22
CA LYS A 69 3.98 33.61 17.27
C LYS A 69 4.01 32.10 17.01
N ILE A 70 5.21 31.52 17.04
CA ILE A 70 5.50 30.13 16.63
C ILE A 70 4.66 29.07 17.35
N ASP A 71 4.30 29.29 18.61
CA ASP A 71 3.49 28.37 19.41
C ASP A 71 2.05 28.22 18.88
N LEU A 72 1.58 29.19 18.09
CA LEU A 72 0.24 29.17 17.48
C LEU A 72 0.19 28.40 16.15
N PHE A 73 1.33 27.87 15.69
CA PHE A 73 1.44 27.17 14.42
C PHE A 73 1.93 25.74 14.63
N SER A 74 1.15 24.79 14.12
CA SER A 74 1.63 23.42 13.92
C SER A 74 2.45 23.34 12.64
N VAL A 75 3.31 22.32 12.54
CA VAL A 75 4.02 22.01 11.28
C VAL A 75 3.02 21.82 10.14
N GLY A 76 1.95 21.03 10.37
CA GLY A 76 0.92 20.78 9.36
C GLY A 76 0.31 22.05 8.79
N MET A 77 -0.10 22.99 9.65
CA MET A 77 -0.66 24.27 9.20
C MET A 77 0.33 25.09 8.36
N LEU A 78 1.61 25.11 8.74
CA LEU A 78 2.63 25.82 7.96
C LEU A 78 2.88 25.16 6.61
N LEU A 79 2.84 23.83 6.53
CA LEU A 79 2.92 23.11 5.26
C LEU A 79 1.70 23.41 4.38
N ASP A 80 0.48 23.41 4.92
CA ASP A 80 -0.71 23.79 4.15
C ASP A 80 -0.56 25.20 3.55
N MET A 81 -0.08 26.16 4.34
CA MET A 81 0.18 27.52 3.87
C MET A 81 1.26 27.57 2.77
N MET A 82 2.31 26.75 2.88
CA MET A 82 3.36 26.63 1.87
C MET A 82 2.82 26.09 0.53
N GLU A 83 1.94 25.11 0.57
CA GLU A 83 1.31 24.56 -0.63
C GLU A 83 0.45 25.60 -1.35
N HIS A 84 -0.36 26.37 -0.60
CA HIS A 84 -1.14 27.47 -1.16
C HIS A 84 -0.29 28.63 -1.71
N ALA A 85 0.92 28.82 -1.16
CA ALA A 85 1.91 29.74 -1.71
C ALA A 85 2.58 29.22 -3.00
N GLY A 86 2.36 27.96 -3.37
CA GLY A 86 2.91 27.31 -4.56
C GLY A 86 4.27 26.65 -4.35
N PHE A 87 4.70 26.44 -3.09
CA PHE A 87 5.92 25.71 -2.81
C PHE A 87 5.71 24.20 -2.99
N GLN A 88 6.65 23.54 -3.65
CA GLN A 88 6.71 22.08 -3.68
C GLN A 88 7.38 21.57 -2.40
N ILE A 89 6.58 21.07 -1.46
CA ILE A 89 7.03 20.72 -0.10
C ILE A 89 7.68 19.33 -0.04
N TYR A 90 7.24 18.41 -0.90
CA TYR A 90 7.86 17.11 -1.03
C TYR A 90 8.50 16.97 -2.41
N LYS A 91 9.75 16.52 -2.40
CA LYS A 91 10.41 15.98 -3.58
C LYS A 91 10.44 14.47 -3.41
N LYS A 92 10.03 13.74 -4.43
CA LYS A 92 10.19 12.28 -4.47
C LYS A 92 11.68 11.97 -4.22
N PHE A 93 11.98 11.29 -3.12
CA PHE A 93 13.34 10.86 -2.83
C PHE A 93 13.65 9.65 -3.70
N GLU A 94 14.41 9.84 -4.78
CA GLU A 94 14.89 8.75 -5.65
C GLU A 94 16.06 7.95 -5.02
N GLY A 95 16.39 8.18 -3.74
CA GLY A 95 17.64 7.74 -3.13
C GLY A 95 17.58 6.58 -2.11
N ILE A 96 16.40 6.12 -1.68
CA ILE A 96 16.31 5.08 -0.62
C ILE A 96 16.53 3.66 -1.17
N THR A 97 16.73 3.48 -2.48
CA THR A 97 17.08 2.18 -3.06
C THR A 97 18.52 1.73 -2.77
N LYS A 98 19.38 2.61 -2.22
CA LYS A 98 20.72 2.23 -1.75
C LYS A 98 20.68 1.80 -0.27
N THR A 99 19.93 0.75 0.05
CA THR A 99 20.31 -0.09 1.19
C THR A 99 21.75 -0.55 0.97
N LYS A 100 22.62 -0.42 1.99
CA LYS A 100 24.02 -0.91 1.95
C LYS A 100 24.07 -2.22 1.17
N LYS A 101 24.80 -2.25 0.04
CA LYS A 101 25.08 -3.49 -0.69
C LYS A 101 25.75 -4.43 0.31
N SER A 102 24.98 -5.35 0.87
CA SER A 102 25.53 -6.59 1.40
C SER A 102 26.20 -7.27 0.22
N GLU A 103 27.43 -7.73 0.37
CA GLU A 103 28.13 -8.55 -0.64
C GLU A 103 27.36 -9.85 -0.94
N ASN A 104 26.37 -10.21 -0.10
CA ASN A 104 25.40 -11.25 -0.37
C ASN A 104 24.02 -10.89 0.27
N PRO A 105 23.08 -10.25 -0.45
CA PRO A 105 21.78 -9.87 0.10
C PRO A 105 20.91 -11.12 0.34
N ASP A 106 20.30 -11.23 1.52
CA ASP A 106 19.31 -12.27 1.83
C ASP A 106 18.14 -12.20 0.84
N CYS A 107 17.60 -13.35 0.41
CA CYS A 107 16.57 -13.42 -0.64
C CYS A 107 15.33 -12.57 -0.32
N LEU A 108 14.93 -12.48 0.96
CA LEU A 108 13.82 -11.61 1.39
C LEU A 108 14.11 -10.12 1.18
N SER A 109 15.37 -9.69 1.29
CA SER A 109 15.75 -8.30 1.02
C SER A 109 15.65 -7.97 -0.48
N VAL A 110 15.96 -8.94 -1.34
CA VAL A 110 15.77 -8.82 -2.79
C VAL A 110 14.29 -8.72 -3.14
N VAL A 111 13.43 -9.54 -2.52
CA VAL A 111 11.97 -9.42 -2.66
C VAL A 111 11.48 -8.04 -2.22
N SER A 112 11.97 -7.51 -1.09
CA SER A 112 11.57 -6.19 -0.62
C SER A 112 11.97 -5.08 -1.60
N GLN A 113 13.21 -5.11 -2.09
CA GLN A 113 13.70 -4.13 -3.07
C GLN A 113 12.90 -4.17 -4.37
N ALA A 114 12.63 -5.37 -4.90
CA ALA A 114 11.82 -5.53 -6.09
C ALA A 114 10.39 -4.99 -5.87
N PHE A 115 9.83 -5.22 -4.67
CA PHE A 115 8.49 -4.74 -4.32
C PHE A 115 8.46 -3.20 -4.28
N ILE A 116 9.43 -2.55 -3.60
CA ILE A 116 9.58 -1.08 -3.58
C ILE A 116 9.62 -0.49 -4.98
N ILE A 117 10.45 -1.08 -5.86
CA ILE A 117 10.61 -0.59 -7.23
C ILE A 117 9.27 -0.67 -7.97
N ALA A 118 8.59 -1.81 -7.90
CA ALA A 118 7.30 -2.01 -8.56
C ALA A 118 6.23 -1.06 -8.01
N THR A 119 6.13 -0.88 -6.69
CA THR A 119 5.13 0.02 -6.09
C THR A 119 5.42 1.48 -6.41
N ASN A 120 6.70 1.89 -6.47
CA ASN A 120 7.06 3.24 -6.89
C ASN A 120 6.70 3.50 -8.35
N GLU A 121 6.96 2.56 -9.26
CA GLU A 121 6.54 2.68 -10.66
C GLU A 121 5.00 2.77 -10.78
N ILE A 122 4.24 2.07 -9.93
CA ILE A 122 2.77 2.19 -9.86
C ILE A 122 2.34 3.58 -9.37
N ILE A 123 2.95 4.10 -8.30
CA ILE A 123 2.69 5.44 -7.77
C ILE A 123 2.98 6.51 -8.84
N ASP A 124 4.04 6.34 -9.62
CA ASP A 124 4.39 7.25 -10.72
C ASP A 124 3.33 7.31 -11.79
N ILE A 125 2.70 6.18 -12.13
CA ILE A 125 1.57 6.17 -13.07
C ILE A 125 0.46 7.10 -12.55
N PHE A 126 0.10 7.02 -11.27
CA PHE A 126 -0.94 7.88 -10.70
C PHE A 126 -0.56 9.36 -10.72
N HIS A 127 0.71 9.70 -10.49
CA HIS A 127 1.17 11.09 -10.57
C HIS A 127 1.11 11.69 -11.98
N THR A 128 0.96 10.87 -13.04
CA THR A 128 0.75 11.38 -14.40
C THR A 128 -0.69 11.82 -14.69
N TYR A 129 -1.64 11.51 -13.82
CA TYR A 129 -3.06 11.84 -13.99
C TYR A 129 -3.45 13.14 -13.26
N PRO A 130 -4.44 13.89 -13.79
CA PRO A 130 -4.84 15.16 -13.20
C PRO A 130 -5.45 14.97 -11.80
N ALA A 131 -5.21 15.94 -10.91
CA ALA A 131 -5.68 15.92 -9.53
C ALA A 131 -7.20 16.15 -9.36
N ARG A 132 -7.97 16.22 -10.45
CA ARG A 132 -9.42 16.40 -10.43
C ARG A 132 -10.10 15.22 -11.11
N VAL A 133 -10.99 14.59 -10.36
CA VAL A 133 -11.82 13.47 -10.79
C VAL A 133 -13.29 13.85 -10.57
N THR A 134 -14.15 13.53 -11.53
CA THR A 134 -15.60 13.71 -11.37
C THR A 134 -16.22 12.45 -10.81
N LEU A 135 -17.01 12.59 -9.74
CA LEU A 135 -17.70 11.50 -9.07
C LEU A 135 -19.18 11.58 -9.42
N ASN A 136 -19.61 10.79 -10.41
CA ASN A 136 -20.96 10.90 -10.99
C ASN A 136 -21.92 9.83 -10.45
N THR A 137 -21.40 8.78 -9.80
CA THR A 137 -22.18 7.65 -9.30
C THR A 137 -21.74 7.23 -7.90
N GLU A 138 -22.61 6.53 -7.16
CA GLU A 138 -22.26 5.94 -5.87
C GLU A 138 -21.07 4.99 -5.98
N PHE A 139 -21.04 4.17 -7.04
CA PHE A 139 -19.90 3.32 -7.35
C PHE A 139 -18.59 4.09 -7.50
N SER A 140 -18.61 5.25 -8.19
CA SER A 140 -17.42 6.08 -8.38
C SER A 140 -16.89 6.64 -7.06
N MET A 141 -17.77 6.97 -6.11
CA MET A 141 -17.36 7.41 -4.76
C MET A 141 -16.71 6.27 -3.98
N ILE A 142 -17.26 5.06 -4.06
CA ILE A 142 -16.71 3.87 -3.40
C ILE A 142 -15.36 3.50 -3.99
N MET A 143 -15.24 3.48 -5.32
CA MET A 143 -13.99 3.19 -6.00
C MET A 143 -12.91 4.20 -5.61
N MET A 144 -13.27 5.48 -5.49
CA MET A 144 -12.38 6.52 -4.97
C MET A 144 -11.97 6.27 -3.51
N LYS A 145 -12.89 5.85 -2.65
CA LYS A 145 -12.57 5.56 -1.25
C LYS A 145 -11.66 4.34 -1.10
N ILE A 146 -11.93 3.27 -1.85
CA ILE A 146 -11.06 2.08 -1.91
C ILE A 146 -9.68 2.49 -2.42
N TYR A 147 -9.62 3.39 -3.41
CA TYR A 147 -8.37 3.91 -3.93
C TYR A 147 -7.57 4.68 -2.89
N GLN A 148 -8.20 5.62 -2.19
CA GLN A 148 -7.56 6.35 -1.11
C GLN A 148 -7.01 5.41 -0.03
N ASN A 149 -7.82 4.47 0.45
CA ASN A 149 -7.38 3.50 1.45
C ASN A 149 -6.25 2.61 0.92
N PHE A 150 -6.31 2.18 -0.34
CA PHE A 150 -5.27 1.37 -0.95
C PHE A 150 -3.93 2.12 -1.00
N MET A 151 -3.94 3.36 -1.49
CA MET A 151 -2.74 4.16 -1.69
C MET A 151 -2.14 4.72 -0.39
N LEU A 152 -2.99 5.15 0.54
CA LEU A 152 -2.55 5.83 1.77
C LEU A 152 -2.24 4.85 2.91
N ASP A 153 -2.98 3.75 3.01
CA ASP A 153 -2.87 2.83 4.15
C ASP A 153 -2.28 1.49 3.75
N ILE A 154 -2.86 0.83 2.73
CA ILE A 154 -2.53 -0.56 2.40
C ILE A 154 -1.15 -0.67 1.75
N LEU A 155 -0.85 0.17 0.75
CA LEU A 155 0.41 0.11 0.01
C LEU A 155 1.62 0.44 0.91
N PRO A 156 1.62 1.53 1.72
CA PRO A 156 2.72 1.79 2.65
C PRO A 156 2.80 0.76 3.79
N GLY A 157 1.65 0.29 4.28
CA GLY A 157 1.59 -0.76 5.30
C GLY A 157 2.20 -2.09 4.81
N ALA A 158 1.87 -2.49 3.57
CA ALA A 158 2.43 -3.66 2.91
C ALA A 158 3.95 -3.56 2.77
N GLN A 159 4.45 -2.42 2.29
CA GLN A 159 5.89 -2.15 2.17
C GLN A 159 6.61 -2.31 3.51
N LEU A 160 6.07 -1.68 4.57
CA LEU A 160 6.65 -1.74 5.91
C LEU A 160 6.72 -3.18 6.47
N LEU A 161 5.71 -4.00 6.17
CA LEU A 161 5.69 -5.39 6.62
C LEU A 161 6.74 -6.24 5.92
N ILE A 162 6.95 -6.05 4.61
CA ILE A 162 7.98 -6.77 3.86
C ILE A 162 9.38 -6.34 4.35
N ASP A 163 9.62 -5.04 4.53
CA ASP A 163 10.89 -4.51 5.03
C ASP A 163 11.23 -5.04 6.43
N LYS A 164 10.22 -5.16 7.30
CA LYS A 164 10.36 -5.75 8.65
C LYS A 164 10.35 -7.28 8.65
N LYS A 165 10.36 -7.93 7.48
CA LYS A 165 10.27 -9.39 7.31
C LYS A 165 9.04 -10.03 7.98
N LYS A 166 7.96 -9.26 8.19
CA LYS A 166 6.67 -9.72 8.73
C LYS A 166 5.81 -10.31 7.62
N ILE A 167 6.34 -11.32 6.93
CA ILE A 167 5.76 -11.88 5.70
C ILE A 167 4.36 -12.45 5.91
N TYR A 168 4.11 -13.07 7.07
CA TYR A 168 2.79 -13.62 7.37
C TYR A 168 1.69 -12.54 7.40
N SER A 169 1.93 -11.45 8.14
CA SER A 169 1.02 -10.32 8.19
C SER A 169 0.84 -9.70 6.80
N PHE A 170 1.92 -9.63 6.02
CA PHE A 170 1.84 -9.17 4.64
C PHE A 170 0.96 -10.07 3.77
N SER A 171 1.03 -11.40 3.92
CA SER A 171 0.15 -12.34 3.20
C SER A 171 -1.32 -12.18 3.55
N ILE A 172 -1.65 -11.86 4.80
CA ILE A 172 -3.04 -11.55 5.21
C ILE A 172 -3.54 -10.30 4.49
N ILE A 173 -2.73 -9.23 4.47
CA ILE A 173 -3.08 -8.01 3.75
C ILE A 173 -3.22 -8.29 2.26
N CYS A 174 -2.27 -9.02 1.67
CA CYS A 174 -2.32 -9.43 0.27
C CYS A 174 -3.60 -10.20 -0.05
N ARG A 175 -4.00 -11.14 0.80
CA ARG A 175 -5.26 -11.87 0.61
C ARG A 175 -6.48 -10.94 0.68
N SER A 176 -6.49 -10.02 1.63
CA SER A 176 -7.58 -9.04 1.76
C SER A 176 -7.70 -8.14 0.52
N VAL A 177 -6.56 -7.67 -0.01
CA VAL A 177 -6.50 -6.91 -1.28
C VAL A 177 -6.99 -7.77 -2.44
N PHE A 178 -6.59 -9.03 -2.51
CA PHE A 178 -7.03 -9.95 -3.55
C PHE A 178 -8.56 -10.16 -3.51
N ASP A 179 -9.13 -10.32 -2.32
CA ASP A 179 -10.59 -10.42 -2.15
C ASP A 179 -11.30 -9.13 -2.61
N ILE A 180 -10.78 -7.95 -2.28
CA ILE A 180 -11.33 -6.68 -2.76
C ILE A 180 -11.32 -6.62 -4.29
N ILE A 181 -10.23 -7.02 -4.94
CA ILE A 181 -10.13 -7.02 -6.41
C ILE A 181 -11.12 -7.99 -7.05
N ILE A 182 -11.29 -9.18 -6.47
CA ILE A 182 -12.29 -10.15 -6.92
C ILE A 182 -13.70 -9.55 -6.81
N GLN A 183 -14.04 -8.90 -5.70
CA GLN A 183 -15.35 -8.27 -5.52
C GLN A 183 -15.55 -7.13 -6.52
N LEU A 184 -14.57 -6.25 -6.72
CA LEU A 184 -14.65 -5.16 -7.68
C LEU A 184 -14.84 -5.67 -9.12
N LYS A 185 -14.06 -6.67 -9.53
CA LYS A 185 -14.18 -7.26 -10.88
C LYS A 185 -15.53 -7.93 -11.10
N TRP A 186 -16.06 -8.59 -10.07
CA TRP A 186 -17.40 -9.15 -10.13
C TRP A 186 -18.48 -8.07 -10.24
N ILE A 187 -18.48 -7.03 -9.40
CA ILE A 187 -19.44 -5.93 -9.49
C ILE A 187 -19.39 -5.30 -10.89
N LEU A 188 -18.19 -5.09 -11.43
CA LEU A 188 -18.01 -4.53 -12.77
C LEU A 188 -18.52 -5.45 -13.90
N SER A 189 -18.57 -6.77 -13.69
CA SER A 189 -19.12 -7.72 -14.67
C SER A 189 -20.65 -7.78 -14.68
N LEU A 190 -21.33 -7.23 -13.66
CA LEU A 190 -22.79 -7.22 -13.58
C LEU A 190 -23.40 -6.20 -14.55
N PRO A 191 -24.66 -6.40 -14.99
CA PRO A 191 -25.44 -5.38 -15.68
C PRO A 191 -25.63 -4.11 -14.83
N GLU A 192 -25.69 -2.93 -15.46
CA GLU A 192 -25.79 -1.63 -14.75
C GLU A 192 -26.94 -1.57 -13.72
N ASN A 193 -28.10 -2.16 -14.04
CA ASN A 193 -29.27 -2.20 -13.17
C ASN A 193 -29.10 -3.10 -11.91
N GLU A 194 -28.05 -3.91 -11.85
CA GLU A 194 -27.72 -4.77 -10.70
C GLU A 194 -26.48 -4.30 -9.93
N LYS A 195 -25.63 -3.44 -10.54
CA LYS A 195 -24.44 -2.88 -9.89
C LYS A 195 -24.79 -2.14 -8.60
N ASP A 196 -25.80 -1.26 -8.65
CA ASP A 196 -26.23 -0.48 -7.49
C ASP A 196 -26.70 -1.38 -6.33
N LYS A 197 -27.44 -2.45 -6.63
CA LYS A 197 -27.86 -3.44 -5.62
C LYS A 197 -26.69 -4.25 -5.06
N ALA A 198 -25.72 -4.59 -5.90
CA ALA A 198 -24.51 -5.29 -5.47
C ALA A 198 -23.66 -4.40 -4.55
N ILE A 199 -23.56 -3.11 -4.88
CA ILE A 199 -22.88 -2.08 -4.10
C ILE A 199 -23.53 -1.89 -2.74
N GLU A 200 -24.86 -1.71 -2.70
CA GLU A 200 -25.61 -1.54 -1.45
C GLU A 200 -25.37 -2.73 -0.51
N ARG A 201 -25.42 -3.96 -1.03
CA ARG A 201 -25.18 -5.18 -0.25
C ARG A 201 -23.72 -5.35 0.18
N PHE A 202 -22.78 -4.94 -0.68
CA PHE A 202 -21.36 -4.92 -0.36
C PHE A 202 -21.05 -3.96 0.79
N LEU A 203 -21.60 -2.74 0.75
CA LEU A 203 -21.37 -1.70 1.75
C LEU A 203 -22.08 -1.99 3.08
N ASN A 204 -23.34 -2.43 3.01
CA ASN A 204 -24.14 -2.60 4.22
C ASN A 204 -23.79 -3.88 4.99
N PHE A 205 -23.07 -4.83 4.37
CA PHE A 205 -22.65 -6.11 4.94
C PHE A 205 -23.70 -6.75 5.87
N GLU A 206 -24.99 -6.53 5.58
CA GLU A 206 -26.07 -7.15 6.32
C GLU A 206 -26.21 -8.56 5.76
N GLY A 207 -25.64 -9.49 6.51
CA GLY A 207 -25.60 -10.90 6.18
C GLY A 207 -26.98 -11.47 5.91
N LEU A 208 -27.41 -11.49 4.65
CA LEU A 208 -28.50 -12.35 4.21
C LEU A 208 -28.00 -13.79 4.31
N GLY A 209 -28.37 -14.40 5.44
CA GLY A 209 -28.01 -15.74 5.80
C GLY A 209 -28.69 -16.78 4.92
N LEU A 210 -27.95 -17.39 4.00
CA LEU A 210 -28.38 -18.66 3.42
C LEU A 210 -28.16 -19.74 4.47
N LYS A 211 -29.26 -20.34 4.97
CA LYS A 211 -29.18 -21.51 5.86
C LYS A 211 -28.81 -22.72 5.01
N THR A 212 -27.56 -23.16 5.11
CA THR A 212 -27.11 -24.41 4.52
C THR A 212 -26.60 -25.30 5.65
N ASN A 213 -27.20 -26.48 5.84
CA ASN A 213 -26.86 -27.43 6.93
C ASN A 213 -26.79 -26.81 8.34
N GLY A 214 -27.74 -25.95 8.69
CA GLY A 214 -27.82 -25.34 10.03
C GLY A 214 -26.76 -24.27 10.34
N LYS A 215 -25.82 -23.99 9.44
CA LYS A 215 -24.90 -22.86 9.53
C LYS A 215 -25.38 -21.73 8.62
N VAL A 216 -25.43 -20.52 9.16
CA VAL A 216 -25.75 -19.31 8.41
C VAL A 216 -24.51 -18.89 7.63
N THR A 217 -24.55 -19.00 6.31
CA THR A 217 -23.49 -18.47 5.44
C THR A 217 -24.00 -17.23 4.72
N ASN A 218 -23.37 -16.09 4.97
CA ASN A 218 -23.67 -14.83 4.29
C ASN A 218 -23.05 -14.87 2.89
N ASN A 219 -23.86 -15.19 1.88
CA ASN A 219 -23.40 -15.21 0.49
C ASN A 219 -24.41 -14.47 -0.39
N TRP A 220 -24.51 -13.17 -0.16
CA TRP A 220 -25.40 -12.28 -0.89
C TRP A 220 -25.03 -12.19 -2.38
N GLN A 221 -23.78 -12.51 -2.75
CA GLN A 221 -23.38 -12.60 -4.16
C GLN A 221 -24.17 -13.67 -4.91
N LYS A 222 -24.39 -14.86 -4.30
CA LYS A 222 -25.23 -15.93 -4.88
C LYS A 222 -26.70 -15.56 -5.05
N VAL A 223 -27.17 -14.54 -4.33
CA VAL A 223 -28.54 -14.03 -4.47
C VAL A 223 -28.67 -13.17 -5.74
N ILE A 224 -27.58 -12.56 -6.19
CA ILE A 224 -27.54 -11.72 -7.41
C ILE A 224 -27.15 -12.57 -8.60
N ASP A 225 -26.03 -13.30 -8.49
CA ASP A 225 -25.51 -14.19 -9.51
C ASP A 225 -25.37 -15.60 -8.91
N PRO A 226 -26.32 -16.52 -9.17
CA PRO A 226 -26.32 -17.87 -8.62
C PRO A 226 -25.06 -18.69 -8.97
N ASP A 227 -24.45 -18.40 -10.12
CA ASP A 227 -23.25 -19.09 -10.61
C ASP A 227 -21.95 -18.41 -10.14
N TYR A 228 -22.07 -17.36 -9.33
CA TYR A 228 -20.92 -16.65 -8.79
C TYR A 228 -20.06 -17.54 -7.91
N THR A 229 -18.76 -17.53 -8.21
CA THR A 229 -17.74 -17.96 -7.27
C THR A 229 -16.55 -17.00 -7.32
N SER A 230 -16.03 -16.63 -6.15
CA SER A 230 -14.82 -15.81 -6.03
C SER A 230 -13.63 -16.44 -6.75
N ARG A 231 -13.61 -17.77 -6.82
CA ARG A 231 -12.59 -18.55 -7.54
C ARG A 231 -12.66 -18.36 -9.06
N LYS A 232 -13.85 -18.43 -9.65
CA LYS A 232 -14.03 -18.22 -11.10
C LYS A 232 -13.51 -16.86 -11.51
N ILE A 233 -13.88 -15.81 -10.78
CA ILE A 233 -13.39 -14.45 -11.04
C ILE A 233 -11.87 -14.38 -10.88
N ALA A 234 -11.31 -15.02 -9.84
CA ALA A 234 -9.87 -15.09 -9.63
C ALA A 234 -9.12 -15.76 -10.80
N GLN A 235 -9.72 -16.78 -11.43
CA GLN A 235 -9.21 -17.45 -12.63
C GLN A 235 -9.33 -16.53 -13.85
N ASP A 236 -10.48 -15.87 -14.03
CA ASP A 236 -10.75 -14.97 -15.17
C ASP A 236 -9.79 -13.78 -15.22
N ILE A 237 -9.44 -13.22 -14.05
CA ILE A 237 -8.44 -12.14 -13.94
C ILE A 237 -6.99 -12.66 -13.96
N GLY A 238 -6.81 -13.98 -14.11
CA GLY A 238 -5.51 -14.62 -14.21
C GLY A 238 -4.67 -14.55 -12.94
N LEU A 239 -5.29 -14.41 -11.76
CA LEU A 239 -4.60 -14.40 -10.47
C LEU A 239 -4.62 -15.77 -9.76
N ASP A 240 -5.62 -16.61 -10.05
CA ASP A 240 -5.65 -18.00 -9.58
C ASP A 240 -4.89 -18.93 -10.53
N ARG A 241 -3.57 -18.94 -10.40
CA ARG A 241 -2.68 -19.79 -11.21
C ARG A 241 -2.33 -21.05 -10.42
N GLU A 242 -2.13 -22.17 -11.11
CA GLU A 242 -1.43 -23.30 -10.49
C GLU A 242 -0.03 -22.85 -10.09
N ILE A 243 0.24 -22.83 -8.78
CA ILE A 243 1.53 -22.37 -8.28
C ILE A 243 2.49 -23.55 -8.14
N MET A 244 2.00 -24.71 -7.73
CA MET A 244 2.91 -25.74 -7.24
C MET A 244 2.28 -27.11 -7.01
N SER A 245 3.01 -28.16 -7.39
CA SER A 245 2.84 -29.50 -6.82
C SER A 245 3.70 -29.64 -5.56
N LEU A 246 3.09 -29.46 -4.38
CA LEU A 246 3.78 -29.44 -3.09
C LEU A 246 4.03 -30.86 -2.56
N PRO A 247 5.28 -31.25 -2.26
CA PRO A 247 5.54 -32.51 -1.57
C PRO A 247 4.99 -32.42 -0.13
N LEU A 248 4.09 -33.33 0.25
CA LEU A 248 3.62 -33.42 1.64
C LEU A 248 4.70 -34.08 2.50
N ALA A 249 5.15 -33.37 3.53
CA ALA A 249 6.17 -33.85 4.47
C ALA A 249 5.81 -35.20 5.13
N GLU A 250 4.52 -35.47 5.35
CA GLU A 250 4.01 -36.71 5.98
C GLU A 250 3.96 -37.93 5.03
N SER A 251 4.27 -37.76 3.74
CA SER A 251 4.09 -38.84 2.74
C SER A 251 5.37 -39.50 2.25
N TYR A 252 6.52 -39.19 2.85
CA TYR A 252 7.76 -39.87 2.51
C TYR A 252 7.81 -41.27 3.14
N ASN A 253 7.19 -42.25 2.49
CA ASN A 253 7.39 -43.65 2.84
C ASN A 253 8.70 -44.13 2.19
N ILE A 254 9.76 -44.29 3.01
CA ILE A 254 11.10 -44.72 2.58
C ILE A 254 11.05 -46.02 1.76
N LYS A 255 10.02 -46.86 1.96
CA LYS A 255 9.83 -48.13 1.26
C LYS A 255 9.24 -48.02 -0.15
N ASP A 256 8.47 -46.97 -0.47
CA ASP A 256 7.70 -46.89 -1.74
C ASP A 256 8.17 -45.80 -2.72
N LYS A 257 9.14 -44.94 -2.35
CA LYS A 257 9.64 -43.81 -3.18
C LYS A 257 8.52 -42.93 -3.80
N LYS A 258 7.33 -42.89 -3.21
CA LYS A 258 6.20 -42.08 -3.69
C LYS A 258 6.02 -40.86 -2.80
N ILE A 259 6.27 -39.68 -3.35
CA ILE A 259 5.96 -38.40 -2.73
C ILE A 259 4.51 -38.06 -3.10
N SER A 260 3.60 -37.99 -2.14
CA SER A 260 2.27 -37.44 -2.43
C SER A 260 2.41 -35.93 -2.58
N LYS A 261 1.90 -35.40 -3.70
CA LYS A 261 1.94 -33.99 -4.03
C LYS A 261 0.53 -33.40 -3.89
N ILE A 262 0.43 -32.18 -3.38
CA ILE A 262 -0.80 -31.39 -3.48
C ILE A 262 -0.58 -30.29 -4.50
N ASP A 263 -1.38 -30.29 -5.55
CA ASP A 263 -1.45 -29.16 -6.46
C ASP A 263 -2.28 -28.05 -5.80
N LEU A 264 -1.63 -26.92 -5.50
CA LEU A 264 -2.30 -25.74 -4.95
C LEU A 264 -2.24 -24.59 -5.95
N THR A 265 -3.37 -23.92 -6.09
CA THR A 265 -3.45 -22.65 -6.80
C THR A 265 -3.11 -21.47 -5.88
N THR A 266 -2.90 -20.27 -6.44
CA THR A 266 -2.68 -19.03 -5.67
C THR A 266 -3.78 -18.79 -4.65
N PHE A 267 -5.02 -18.97 -5.10
CA PHE A 267 -6.19 -18.76 -4.26
C PHE A 267 -6.20 -19.74 -3.08
N ASP A 268 -5.95 -21.02 -3.33
CA ASP A 268 -5.91 -22.04 -2.27
C ASP A 268 -4.78 -21.79 -1.28
N TYR A 269 -3.59 -21.46 -1.80
CA TYR A 269 -2.40 -21.22 -0.97
C TYR A 269 -2.64 -20.04 -0.01
N LEU A 270 -3.02 -18.87 -0.54
CA LEU A 270 -3.26 -17.68 0.29
C LEU A 270 -4.43 -17.90 1.26
N SER A 271 -5.47 -18.62 0.84
CA SER A 271 -6.58 -18.98 1.74
C SER A 271 -6.10 -19.85 2.91
N LYS A 272 -5.26 -20.86 2.65
CA LYS A 272 -4.67 -21.71 3.70
C LYS A 272 -3.75 -20.94 4.64
N VAL A 273 -3.02 -19.95 4.14
CA VAL A 273 -2.18 -19.06 4.96
C VAL A 273 -3.04 -18.22 5.90
N VAL A 274 -4.11 -17.59 5.41
CA VAL A 274 -4.96 -16.69 6.21
C VAL A 274 -5.75 -17.41 7.29
N HIS A 275 -6.23 -18.62 7.03
CA HIS A 275 -7.02 -19.39 8.00
C HIS A 275 -6.16 -20.05 9.11
N TRP A 276 -4.93 -19.56 9.31
CA TRP A 276 -3.95 -19.91 10.35
C TRP A 276 -4.25 -21.21 11.08
N ASN A 277 -4.01 -22.34 10.40
CA ASN A 277 -4.06 -23.64 11.04
C ASN A 277 -2.60 -24.11 11.23
N PRO A 278 -2.07 -24.13 12.47
CA PRO A 278 -0.71 -24.58 12.77
C PRO A 278 -0.41 -25.98 12.22
N THR A 279 -1.41 -26.85 12.12
CA THR A 279 -1.31 -28.18 11.52
C THR A 279 -1.14 -28.11 10.01
N ILE A 280 -1.86 -27.21 9.32
CA ILE A 280 -1.70 -26.98 7.88
C ILE A 280 -0.33 -26.36 7.59
N ILE A 281 0.11 -25.41 8.42
CA ILE A 281 1.44 -24.82 8.37
C ILE A 281 2.50 -25.91 8.57
N ASN A 282 2.44 -26.74 9.62
CA ASN A 282 3.41 -27.83 9.80
C ASN A 282 3.36 -28.88 8.68
N LYS A 283 2.22 -29.05 7.99
CA LYS A 283 2.06 -29.97 6.84
C LYS A 283 2.55 -29.37 5.52
N LEU A 284 2.38 -28.07 5.31
CA LEU A 284 2.89 -27.33 4.14
C LEU A 284 4.38 -27.00 4.31
N ILE A 285 4.82 -26.76 5.55
CA ILE A 285 6.14 -26.24 5.93
C ILE A 285 7.06 -27.31 6.55
N GLY A 286 6.57 -28.54 6.70
CA GLY A 286 7.27 -29.61 7.40
C GLY A 286 8.75 -29.68 7.08
N TYR A 287 9.57 -29.57 8.14
CA TYR A 287 11.03 -29.68 8.02
C TYR A 287 11.36 -31.06 7.47
N ASN A 288 11.93 -31.11 6.26
CA ASN A 288 12.40 -32.34 5.64
C ASN A 288 13.89 -32.17 5.34
N SER A 289 14.73 -32.78 6.17
CA SER A 289 16.18 -32.75 6.04
C SER A 289 16.67 -33.36 4.72
N ASP A 290 15.97 -34.38 4.22
CA ASP A 290 16.35 -35.11 3.00
C ASP A 290 16.05 -34.28 1.74
N LEU A 291 15.00 -33.44 1.78
CA LEU A 291 14.63 -32.50 0.72
C LEU A 291 15.20 -31.08 0.92
N LYS A 292 15.94 -30.82 2.00
CA LYS A 292 16.42 -29.49 2.42
C LYS A 292 15.30 -28.44 2.55
N LEU A 293 14.09 -28.86 2.95
CA LEU A 293 12.95 -27.98 3.18
C LEU A 293 12.85 -27.59 4.65
N GLY A 294 12.63 -26.30 4.94
CA GLY A 294 12.49 -25.78 6.30
C GLY A 294 11.79 -24.43 6.35
N HIS A 295 11.55 -23.91 7.56
CA HIS A 295 10.77 -22.68 7.79
C HIS A 295 11.23 -21.49 6.93
N THR A 296 12.54 -21.27 6.78
CA THR A 296 13.12 -20.19 5.97
C THR A 296 12.71 -20.27 4.50
N SER A 297 12.66 -21.47 3.92
CA SER A 297 12.26 -21.67 2.51
C SER A 297 10.79 -21.35 2.27
N GLU A 298 9.93 -21.57 3.27
CA GLU A 298 8.51 -21.28 3.19
C GLU A 298 8.19 -19.81 3.47
N TYR A 299 8.92 -19.14 4.36
CA TYR A 299 8.83 -17.69 4.48
C TYR A 299 9.22 -16.98 3.17
N LEU A 300 10.27 -17.46 2.50
CA LEU A 300 10.65 -16.94 1.18
C LEU A 300 9.55 -17.20 0.14
N ARG A 301 9.01 -18.41 0.10
CA ARG A 301 7.90 -18.77 -0.82
C ARG A 301 6.65 -17.92 -0.58
N MET A 302 6.28 -17.76 0.69
CA MET A 302 5.17 -16.91 1.10
C MET A 302 5.40 -15.47 0.66
N ALA A 303 6.63 -14.95 0.79
CA ALA A 303 6.99 -13.62 0.30
C ALA A 303 6.86 -13.53 -1.22
N ILE A 304 7.41 -14.48 -1.98
CA ILE A 304 7.35 -14.51 -3.44
C ILE A 304 5.89 -14.53 -3.93
N ILE A 305 5.08 -15.46 -3.42
CA ILE A 305 3.68 -15.62 -3.84
C ILE A 305 2.85 -14.40 -3.45
N SER A 306 2.99 -13.92 -2.22
CA SER A 306 2.21 -12.78 -1.73
C SER A 306 2.62 -11.49 -2.44
N SER A 307 3.92 -11.24 -2.64
CA SER A 307 4.38 -10.05 -3.36
C SER A 307 3.97 -10.10 -4.83
N GLY A 308 4.10 -11.26 -5.49
CA GLY A 308 3.59 -11.50 -6.84
C GLY A 308 2.12 -11.17 -6.98
N THR A 309 1.30 -11.76 -6.11
CA THR A 309 -0.15 -11.57 -6.13
C THR A 309 -0.54 -10.13 -5.80
N PHE A 310 0.12 -9.52 -4.81
CA PHE A 310 -0.15 -8.14 -4.41
C PHE A 310 0.16 -7.16 -5.53
N ILE A 311 1.32 -7.28 -6.19
CA ILE A 311 1.68 -6.40 -7.31
C ILE A 311 0.70 -6.56 -8.47
N SER A 312 0.28 -7.79 -8.78
CA SER A 312 -0.74 -8.01 -9.82
C SER A 312 -2.10 -7.43 -9.44
N CYS A 313 -2.50 -7.53 -8.16
CA CYS A 313 -3.70 -6.85 -7.66
C CYS A 313 -3.59 -5.34 -7.79
N ALA A 314 -2.43 -4.76 -7.41
CA ALA A 314 -2.17 -3.33 -7.50
C ALA A 314 -2.25 -2.84 -8.95
N ILE A 315 -1.69 -3.60 -9.90
CA ILE A 315 -1.78 -3.31 -11.34
C ILE A 315 -3.23 -3.33 -11.83
N ILE A 316 -3.98 -4.41 -11.53
CA ILE A 316 -5.39 -4.50 -11.92
C ILE A 316 -6.17 -3.33 -11.34
N PHE A 317 -5.88 -2.96 -10.10
CA PHE A 317 -6.50 -1.83 -9.44
C PHE A 317 -6.19 -0.49 -10.13
N THR A 318 -4.93 -0.25 -10.51
CA THR A 318 -4.50 0.92 -11.27
C THR A 318 -5.20 1.01 -12.62
N GLU A 319 -5.27 -0.10 -13.35
CA GLU A 319 -5.94 -0.15 -14.65
C GLU A 319 -7.44 0.15 -14.50
N LEU A 320 -8.11 -0.49 -13.54
CA LEU A 320 -9.51 -0.25 -13.24
C LEU A 320 -9.79 1.20 -12.85
N PHE A 321 -8.93 1.80 -12.03
CA PHE A 321 -9.07 3.19 -11.62
C PHE A 321 -8.95 4.14 -12.81
N VAL A 322 -7.93 3.96 -13.65
CA VAL A 322 -7.76 4.83 -14.83
C VAL A 322 -8.90 4.65 -15.82
N GLU A 323 -9.30 3.41 -16.09
CA GLU A 323 -10.45 3.09 -16.94
C GLU A 323 -11.73 3.76 -16.43
N SER A 324 -11.97 3.74 -15.12
CA SER A 324 -13.21 4.27 -14.53
C SER A 324 -13.29 5.79 -14.50
N PHE A 325 -12.15 6.49 -14.37
CA PHE A 325 -12.13 7.92 -14.08
C PHE A 325 -11.57 8.80 -15.19
N PHE A 326 -10.74 8.27 -16.10
CA PHE A 326 -10.03 9.10 -17.05
C PHE A 326 -10.33 8.79 -18.53
N ASN A 327 -11.01 7.68 -18.88
CA ASN A 327 -11.50 7.33 -20.23
C ASN A 327 -10.51 7.57 -21.42
N GLN A 328 -9.22 7.78 -21.17
CA GLN A 328 -8.17 8.13 -22.13
C GLN A 328 -7.13 7.01 -22.20
N GLU A 329 -6.58 6.77 -23.41
CA GLU A 329 -5.56 5.77 -23.80
C GLU A 329 -5.22 4.73 -22.73
N THR A 330 -6.19 3.86 -22.42
CA THR A 330 -6.03 2.70 -21.51
C THR A 330 -4.89 1.79 -21.95
N GLU A 331 -4.52 1.83 -23.23
CA GLU A 331 -3.44 1.08 -23.83
C GLU A 331 -2.05 1.51 -23.34
N ASN A 332 -1.81 2.81 -23.11
CA ASN A 332 -0.53 3.30 -22.58
C ASN A 332 -0.33 2.83 -21.12
N VAL A 333 -1.39 2.88 -20.30
CA VAL A 333 -1.34 2.37 -18.93
C VAL A 333 -1.09 0.87 -18.93
N LYS A 334 -1.86 0.11 -19.71
CA LYS A 334 -1.68 -1.34 -19.84
C LYS A 334 -0.26 -1.70 -20.28
N ASN A 335 0.36 -0.92 -21.16
CA ASN A 335 1.74 -1.14 -21.56
C ASN A 335 2.73 -0.93 -20.40
N LYS A 336 2.58 0.17 -19.65
CA LYS A 336 3.41 0.46 -18.47
C LYS A 336 3.23 -0.56 -17.36
N THR A 337 1.99 -0.92 -17.02
CA THR A 337 1.69 -1.92 -15.99
C THR A 337 2.18 -3.31 -16.37
N ASN A 338 2.04 -3.71 -17.63
CA ASN A 338 2.61 -4.96 -18.14
C ASN A 338 4.15 -4.97 -18.04
N GLN A 339 4.81 -3.84 -18.28
CA GLN A 339 6.25 -3.72 -18.11
C GLN A 339 6.66 -3.89 -16.63
N ILE A 340 5.92 -3.25 -15.70
CA ILE A 340 6.13 -3.41 -14.25
C ILE A 340 5.99 -4.89 -13.85
N GLN A 341 4.90 -5.54 -14.27
CA GLN A 341 4.65 -6.96 -13.98
C GLN A 341 5.78 -7.86 -14.49
N ARG A 342 6.24 -7.64 -15.74
CA ARG A 342 7.32 -8.43 -16.34
C ARG A 342 8.63 -8.24 -15.61
N LYS A 343 9.04 -7.00 -15.32
CA LYS A 343 10.25 -6.71 -14.55
C LYS A 343 10.19 -7.40 -13.19
N PHE A 344 9.08 -7.27 -12.48
CA PHE A 344 8.89 -7.85 -11.17
C PHE A 344 8.95 -9.38 -11.19
N GLN A 345 8.29 -10.02 -12.15
CA GLN A 345 8.38 -11.48 -12.34
C GLN A 345 9.80 -11.94 -12.67
N GLN A 346 10.54 -11.20 -13.51
CA GLN A 346 11.94 -11.51 -13.79
C GLN A 346 12.83 -11.44 -12.55
N PHE A 347 12.55 -10.53 -11.61
CA PHE A 347 13.23 -10.51 -10.31
C PHE A 347 12.90 -11.74 -9.48
N LEU A 348 11.63 -12.11 -9.39
CA LEU A 348 11.20 -13.27 -8.61
C LEU A 348 11.73 -14.60 -9.16
N THR A 349 11.85 -14.76 -10.48
CA THR A 349 12.37 -16.00 -11.10
C THR A 349 13.87 -16.22 -10.88
N LYS A 350 14.61 -15.20 -10.43
CA LYS A 350 16.05 -15.29 -10.14
C LYS A 350 16.36 -15.72 -8.70
N LEU A 351 15.33 -15.82 -7.86
CA LEU A 351 15.36 -16.28 -6.47
C LEU A 351 14.95 -17.75 -6.39
#